data_AF-A0AA88XBP1-F1
#
_entry.id   AF-A0AA88XBP1-F1
#
_cell.length_a   1.000
_cell.length_b   1.000
_cell.length_c   1.000
_cell.angle_alpha   90.00
_cell.angle_beta   90.00
_cell.angle_gamma   90.00
#
_symmetry.space_group_name_H-M   'P 1'
#
loop_
_entity.id
_entity.type
_entity.pdbx_description
1 polymer ?
#
loop_
_entity_poly.entity_id
_entity_poly.type
_entity_poly.pdbx_seq_one_letter_code
_entity_poly.pdbx_strand_id
1 'polypeptide(L)'
;MHSGYHLTTSIVAPPLLSLPFAFASLGWAAGVLCLFIGALVTFYSYNLISLVLEHHAQLGHRHLRFRDMANDIIGPRWGRYYVGITSAQFGPILLGAVVGSTLLGGQCMKAIYLLSNPDGTMKLYEFVIIFGCLILNSIFSLTEAYQHGFISTMSRLQCLRYCWFNLYSSSKGPKKGYSLSSNNENRIFGIFNAVAIIATTFGNGIIPEIQATLAPPVKGKMFKGLCVCYAVVICCISGYWAFGNQAEGLILGNFSDVDERPLVPKWFILMTNIFIILQLSAVAVVYLQPTNEVLERTFSDPMSGEFSARNTVPRMISRSLSVILAATIAAMLPFFGDINAVIGAFGFMPLDFVLPVIFYNLTFKPSKQSLIFWLNATIAVVFSTMAVIAAVAAVRQISLDAKTYRLFANI
;
A
#
# COMPACT_ATOMS: atom_id res chain seq x y z
N MET A 1 -17.23 -12.89 -4.70
CA MET A 1 -16.12 -13.56 -3.99
C MET A 1 -14.78 -13.29 -4.66
N HIS A 2 -14.59 -13.61 -5.95
CA HIS A 2 -13.35 -13.29 -6.69
C HIS A 2 -12.90 -11.83 -6.57
N SER A 3 -13.82 -10.87 -6.77
CA SER A 3 -13.58 -9.43 -6.56
C SER A 3 -13.04 -9.11 -5.17
N GLY A 4 -13.72 -9.62 -4.13
CA GLY A 4 -13.33 -9.46 -2.74
C GLY A 4 -11.94 -10.03 -2.45
N TYR A 5 -11.53 -11.11 -3.11
CA TYR A 5 -10.19 -11.67 -2.92
C TYR A 5 -9.09 -10.75 -3.46
N HIS A 6 -9.25 -10.22 -4.68
CA HIS A 6 -8.29 -9.28 -5.26
C HIS A 6 -8.28 -7.95 -4.52
N LEU A 7 -9.46 -7.41 -4.17
CA LEU A 7 -9.60 -6.17 -3.37
C LEU A 7 -8.95 -6.31 -1.99
N THR A 8 -9.22 -7.42 -1.28
CA THR A 8 -8.65 -7.65 0.05
C THR A 8 -7.13 -7.83 -0.03
N THR A 9 -6.60 -8.53 -1.04
CA THR A 9 -5.14 -8.63 -1.24
C THR A 9 -4.52 -7.28 -1.59
N SER A 10 -5.30 -6.47 -2.33
CA SER A 10 -5.10 -5.07 -2.68
C SER A 10 -4.71 -4.19 -1.49
N ILE A 11 -5.67 -4.18 -0.57
CA ILE A 11 -5.84 -3.23 0.53
C ILE A 11 -5.26 -3.77 1.84
N VAL A 12 -5.39 -5.08 2.09
CA VAL A 12 -4.79 -5.79 3.24
C VAL A 12 -3.33 -6.11 2.90
N ALA A 13 -2.58 -5.04 2.70
CA ALA A 13 -1.22 -5.02 2.21
C ALA A 13 -0.25 -4.59 3.35
N PRO A 14 1.08 -4.59 3.11
CA PRO A 14 2.10 -4.18 4.07
C PRO A 14 1.86 -2.87 4.85
N PRO A 15 1.17 -1.84 4.31
CA PRO A 15 0.88 -0.61 5.05
C PRO A 15 0.06 -0.82 6.34
N LEU A 16 -0.70 -1.92 6.47
CA LEU A 16 -1.36 -2.24 7.74
C LEU A 16 -0.39 -2.39 8.92
N LEU A 17 0.86 -2.81 8.63
CA LEU A 17 1.88 -3.01 9.63
C LEU A 17 2.44 -1.69 10.18
N SER A 18 2.29 -0.57 9.45
CA SER A 18 2.72 0.76 9.89
C SER A 18 1.63 1.56 10.61
N LEU A 19 0.43 1.01 10.78
CA LEU A 19 -0.64 1.61 11.59
C LEU A 19 -0.22 1.90 13.04
N PRO A 20 0.48 1.01 13.76
CA PRO A 20 1.08 1.33 15.05
C PRO A 20 1.81 2.66 15.13
N PHE A 21 2.70 2.91 14.16
CA PHE A 21 3.50 4.12 14.07
C PHE A 21 2.62 5.36 13.82
N ALA A 22 1.59 5.23 12.97
CA ALA A 22 0.62 6.30 12.75
C ALA A 22 -0.17 6.63 14.03
N PHE A 23 -0.60 5.61 14.76
CA PHE A 23 -1.36 5.77 15.99
C PHE A 23 -0.52 6.33 17.15
N ALA A 24 0.77 6.03 17.21
CA ALA A 24 1.67 6.65 18.18
C ALA A 24 1.73 8.19 18.01
N SER A 25 1.63 8.67 16.76
CA SER A 25 1.64 10.10 16.45
C SER A 25 0.27 10.79 16.61
N LEU A 26 -0.82 10.10 16.28
CA LEU A 26 -2.21 10.62 16.39
C LEU A 26 -2.82 10.44 17.79
N GLY A 27 -2.43 9.39 18.51
CA GLY A 27 -3.15 8.89 19.68
C GLY A 27 -4.33 7.99 19.31
N TRP A 28 -4.79 7.20 20.27
CA TRP A 28 -5.81 6.16 20.04
C TRP A 28 -7.13 6.70 19.47
N ALA A 29 -7.76 7.67 20.13
CA ALA A 29 -9.07 8.16 19.73
C ALA A 29 -9.04 8.83 18.33
N ALA A 30 -8.03 9.66 18.08
CA ALA A 30 -7.87 10.32 16.79
C ALA A 30 -7.45 9.35 15.68
N GLY A 31 -6.63 8.35 15.99
CA GLY A 31 -6.25 7.29 15.05
C GLY A 31 -7.45 6.44 14.61
N VAL A 32 -8.30 6.00 15.56
CA VAL A 32 -9.53 5.26 15.23
C VAL A 32 -10.49 6.11 14.42
N LEU A 33 -10.67 7.39 14.79
CA LEU A 33 -11.53 8.31 14.04
C LEU A 33 -11.01 8.51 12.61
N CYS A 34 -9.70 8.67 12.44
CA CYS A 34 -9.06 8.84 11.13
C CYS A 34 -9.20 7.57 10.27
N LEU A 35 -9.03 6.38 10.85
CA LEU A 35 -9.29 5.11 10.15
C LEU A 35 -10.75 5.02 9.70
N PHE A 36 -11.69 5.39 10.55
CA PHE A 36 -13.12 5.32 10.24
C PHE A 36 -13.51 6.32 9.13
N ILE A 37 -13.06 7.57 9.23
CA ILE A 37 -13.27 8.58 8.18
C ILE A 37 -12.62 8.14 6.88
N GLY A 38 -11.37 7.69 6.94
CA GLY A 38 -10.64 7.15 5.80
C GLY A 38 -11.45 6.07 5.10
N ALA A 39 -11.91 5.07 5.86
CA ALA A 39 -12.70 3.96 5.37
C ALA A 39 -14.03 4.38 4.75
N LEU A 40 -14.76 5.31 5.37
CA LEU A 40 -16.02 5.81 4.83
C LEU A 40 -15.82 6.52 3.50
N VAL A 41 -14.82 7.40 3.42
CA VAL A 41 -14.54 8.19 2.21
C VAL A 41 -14.06 7.28 1.09
N THR A 42 -13.12 6.37 1.33
CA THR A 42 -12.64 5.45 0.30
C THR A 42 -13.73 4.47 -0.14
N PHE A 43 -14.55 3.96 0.77
CA PHE A 43 -15.70 3.14 0.42
C PHE A 43 -16.68 3.90 -0.50
N TYR A 44 -16.95 5.16 -0.18
CA TYR A 44 -17.79 6.02 -1.01
C TYR A 44 -17.15 6.27 -2.39
N SER A 45 -15.88 6.69 -2.42
CA SER A 45 -15.10 6.93 -3.64
C SER A 45 -15.04 5.71 -4.57
N TYR A 46 -14.80 4.51 -4.03
CA TYR A 46 -14.74 3.29 -4.84
C TYR A 46 -16.11 2.90 -5.42
N ASN A 47 -17.20 3.20 -4.72
CA ASN A 47 -18.55 3.05 -5.29
C ASN A 47 -18.80 4.05 -6.42
N LEU A 48 -18.33 5.30 -6.29
CA LEU A 48 -18.43 6.30 -7.36
C LEU A 48 -17.67 5.89 -8.62
N ILE A 49 -16.41 5.44 -8.48
CA ILE A 49 -15.63 4.89 -9.60
C ILE A 49 -16.41 3.77 -10.28
N SER A 50 -16.95 2.82 -9.51
CA SER A 50 -17.72 1.71 -10.09
C SER A 50 -18.93 2.16 -10.89
N LEU A 51 -19.61 3.23 -10.49
CA LEU A 51 -20.72 3.81 -11.25
C LEU A 51 -20.23 4.46 -12.55
N VAL A 52 -19.11 5.18 -12.49
CA VAL A 52 -18.49 5.82 -13.66
C VAL A 52 -18.09 4.76 -14.69
N LEU A 53 -17.37 3.69 -14.28
CA LEU A 53 -17.01 2.61 -15.22
C LEU A 53 -18.23 1.95 -15.85
N GLU A 54 -19.26 1.64 -15.06
CA GLU A 54 -20.45 0.98 -15.57
C GLU A 54 -21.18 1.86 -16.59
N HIS A 55 -21.25 3.17 -16.36
CA HIS A 55 -21.81 4.12 -17.30
C HIS A 55 -21.04 4.17 -18.63
N HIS A 56 -19.71 4.28 -18.60
CA HIS A 56 -18.90 4.26 -19.82
C HIS A 56 -18.96 2.91 -20.54
N ALA A 57 -19.02 1.80 -19.80
CA ALA A 57 -19.21 0.47 -20.39
C ALA A 57 -20.56 0.33 -21.12
N GLN A 58 -21.64 0.93 -20.58
CA GLN A 58 -22.94 0.98 -21.25
C GLN A 58 -22.92 1.83 -22.53
N LEU A 59 -22.07 2.86 -22.58
CA LEU A 59 -21.84 3.68 -23.78
C LEU A 59 -20.94 3.00 -24.82
N GLY A 60 -20.50 1.76 -24.60
CA GLY A 60 -19.63 1.01 -25.51
C GLY A 60 -18.13 1.25 -25.28
N HIS A 61 -17.76 2.11 -24.34
CA HIS A 61 -16.37 2.43 -23.99
C HIS A 61 -15.94 1.67 -22.72
N ARG A 62 -15.54 0.40 -22.88
CA ARG A 62 -15.06 -0.40 -21.74
C ARG A 62 -13.62 -0.03 -21.40
N HIS A 63 -13.47 0.86 -20.42
CA HIS A 63 -12.18 1.23 -19.87
C HIS A 63 -11.65 0.13 -18.95
N LEU A 64 -10.46 -0.40 -19.28
CA LEU A 64 -9.80 -1.46 -18.51
C LEU A 64 -8.80 -0.91 -17.50
N ARG A 65 -8.38 0.35 -17.65
CA ARG A 65 -7.31 0.95 -16.87
C ARG A 65 -7.71 2.30 -16.33
N PHE A 66 -7.20 2.61 -15.14
CA PHE A 66 -7.40 3.91 -14.51
C PHE A 66 -6.94 5.06 -15.43
N ARG A 67 -5.79 4.87 -16.08
CA ARG A 67 -5.18 5.82 -17.01
C ARG A 67 -6.05 6.14 -18.23
N ASP A 68 -6.61 5.10 -18.83
CA ASP A 68 -7.37 5.23 -20.08
C ASP A 68 -8.72 5.90 -19.81
N MET A 69 -9.33 5.59 -18.66
CA MET A 69 -10.52 6.27 -18.15
C MET A 69 -10.27 7.75 -17.86
N ALA A 70 -9.15 8.09 -17.20
CA ALA A 70 -8.78 9.47 -16.91
C ALA A 70 -8.60 10.29 -18.21
N ASN A 71 -8.04 9.67 -19.25
CA ASN A 71 -7.85 10.33 -20.54
C ASN A 71 -9.19 10.59 -21.27
N ASP A 72 -10.15 9.66 -21.16
CA ASP A 72 -11.49 9.80 -21.74
C ASP A 72 -12.33 10.88 -21.02
N ILE A 73 -12.33 10.87 -19.69
CA ILE A 73 -13.18 11.75 -18.88
C ILE A 73 -12.65 13.19 -18.82
N ILE A 74 -11.34 13.37 -18.62
CA ILE A 74 -10.72 14.70 -18.46
C ILE A 74 -10.29 15.29 -19.83
N GLY A 75 -10.30 14.47 -20.88
CA GLY A 75 -9.99 14.84 -22.26
C GLY A 75 -8.48 14.84 -22.58
N PRO A 76 -8.05 14.88 -23.86
CA PRO A 76 -6.68 14.50 -24.26
C PRO A 76 -5.56 15.41 -23.77
N ARG A 77 -5.83 16.69 -23.51
CA ARG A 77 -4.82 17.66 -23.03
C ARG A 77 -4.57 17.50 -21.54
N TRP A 78 -5.64 17.58 -20.76
CA TRP A 78 -5.58 17.36 -19.32
C TRP A 78 -5.31 15.91 -19.01
N GLY A 79 -5.82 14.97 -19.79
CA GLY A 79 -5.51 13.55 -19.78
C GLY A 79 -4.06 13.28 -20.09
N ARG A 80 -3.36 13.99 -20.98
CA ARG A 80 -1.91 13.82 -21.18
C ARG A 80 -1.08 14.48 -20.07
N TYR A 81 -1.54 15.60 -19.52
CA TYR A 81 -0.94 16.24 -18.34
C TYR A 81 -1.18 15.42 -17.07
N TYR A 82 -2.37 14.82 -16.93
CA TYR A 82 -2.75 13.89 -15.88
C TYR A 82 -2.04 12.59 -16.08
N VAL A 83 -2.05 11.95 -17.24
CA VAL A 83 -1.25 10.75 -17.55
C VAL A 83 0.24 11.03 -17.37
N GLY A 84 0.73 12.23 -17.65
CA GLY A 84 2.12 12.65 -17.40
C GLY A 84 2.44 12.84 -15.93
N ILE A 85 1.58 13.52 -15.17
CA ILE A 85 1.73 13.77 -13.71
C ILE A 85 1.36 12.54 -12.90
N THR A 86 0.35 11.78 -13.30
CA THR A 86 -0.03 10.47 -12.76
C THR A 86 0.88 9.38 -13.23
N SER A 87 1.60 9.42 -14.36
CA SER A 87 2.73 8.49 -14.58
C SER A 87 3.96 8.92 -13.79
N ALA A 88 4.16 10.23 -13.59
CA ALA A 88 5.15 10.76 -12.65
C ALA A 88 4.76 10.62 -11.17
N GLN A 89 3.50 10.27 -10.83
CA GLN A 89 3.04 9.90 -9.49
C GLN A 89 2.93 8.37 -9.36
N PHE A 90 2.26 7.66 -10.28
CA PHE A 90 2.21 6.18 -10.34
C PHE A 90 3.60 5.57 -10.40
N GLY A 91 4.56 6.14 -11.16
CA GLY A 91 5.93 5.64 -11.18
C GLY A 91 6.54 5.60 -9.77
N PRO A 92 6.64 6.74 -9.06
CA PRO A 92 7.09 6.78 -7.66
C PRO A 92 6.21 6.05 -6.65
N ILE A 93 4.89 5.94 -6.85
CA ILE A 93 3.97 5.20 -5.95
C ILE A 93 4.17 3.69 -6.10
N LEU A 94 4.17 3.19 -7.34
CA LEU A 94 4.37 1.78 -7.65
C LEU A 94 5.80 1.37 -7.28
N LEU A 95 6.79 2.19 -7.65
CA LEU A 95 8.17 1.97 -7.25
C LEU A 95 8.30 2.08 -5.72
N GLY A 96 7.63 3.02 -5.08
CA GLY A 96 7.58 3.18 -3.62
C GLY A 96 6.97 1.96 -2.94
N ALA A 97 5.89 1.39 -3.47
CA ALA A 97 5.28 0.17 -2.95
C ALA A 97 6.26 -1.02 -3.06
N VAL A 98 7.05 -1.08 -4.14
CA VAL A 98 8.11 -2.08 -4.33
C VAL A 98 9.27 -1.83 -3.37
N VAL A 99 9.70 -0.59 -3.19
CA VAL A 99 10.72 -0.19 -2.20
C VAL A 99 10.29 -0.61 -0.79
N GLY A 100 9.07 -0.23 -0.38
CA GLY A 100 8.50 -0.59 0.92
C GLY A 100 8.35 -2.10 1.09
N SER A 101 7.92 -2.80 0.04
CA SER A 101 7.83 -4.27 0.05
C SER A 101 9.20 -4.93 0.17
N THR A 102 10.22 -4.38 -0.49
CA THR A 102 11.58 -4.90 -0.47
C THR A 102 12.23 -4.68 0.89
N LEU A 103 12.05 -3.49 1.47
CA LEU A 103 12.52 -3.15 2.80
C LEU A 103 11.89 -4.06 3.87
N LEU A 104 10.57 -4.18 3.85
CA LEU A 104 9.86 -5.02 4.81
C LEU A 104 10.20 -6.51 4.64
N GLY A 105 10.37 -6.97 3.40
CA GLY A 105 10.83 -8.34 3.12
C GLY A 105 12.20 -8.61 3.72
N GLY A 106 13.13 -7.65 3.58
CA GLY A 106 14.44 -7.69 4.22
C GLY A 106 14.36 -7.69 5.75
N GLN A 107 13.48 -6.87 6.34
CA GLN A 107 13.24 -6.86 7.79
C GLN A 107 12.71 -8.21 8.30
N CYS A 108 11.74 -8.80 7.60
CA CYS A 108 11.23 -10.13 7.93
C CYS A 108 12.30 -11.22 7.82
N MET A 109 13.16 -11.17 6.81
CA MET A 109 14.28 -12.11 6.67
C MET A 109 15.31 -11.95 7.79
N LYS A 110 15.65 -10.70 8.15
CA LYS A 110 16.54 -10.42 9.29
C LYS A 110 15.95 -10.95 10.59
N ALA A 111 14.63 -10.79 10.80
CA ALA A 111 13.94 -11.33 11.97
C ALA A 111 14.03 -12.86 12.05
N ILE A 112 13.88 -13.58 10.94
CA ILE A 112 14.07 -15.05 10.88
C ILE A 112 15.52 -15.43 11.21
N TYR A 113 16.48 -14.67 10.69
CA TYR A 113 17.90 -14.89 10.94
C TYR A 113 18.26 -14.72 12.42
N LEU A 114 17.84 -13.61 13.04
CA LEU A 114 18.06 -13.35 14.47
C LEU A 114 17.34 -14.36 15.37
N LEU A 115 16.18 -14.87 14.95
CA LEU A 115 15.46 -15.92 15.68
C LEU A 115 16.26 -17.24 15.73
N SER A 116 17.05 -17.51 14.68
CA SER A 116 17.86 -18.73 14.55
C SER A 116 19.26 -18.55 15.13
N ASN A 117 19.86 -17.38 14.93
CA ASN A 117 21.20 -16.99 15.38
C ASN A 117 21.13 -15.61 16.06
N PRO A 118 20.96 -15.55 17.40
CA PRO A 118 20.80 -14.30 18.15
C PRO A 118 22.01 -13.36 18.01
N ASP A 119 23.22 -13.90 17.92
CA ASP A 119 24.49 -13.13 17.83
C ASP A 119 24.88 -12.78 16.38
N GLY A 120 23.93 -12.85 15.44
CA GLY A 120 24.19 -12.62 14.03
C GLY A 120 24.59 -11.18 13.70
N THR A 121 25.68 -10.99 12.95
CA THR A 121 26.24 -9.66 12.63
C THR A 121 25.82 -9.10 11.27
N MET A 122 25.05 -9.86 10.47
CA MET A 122 24.59 -9.44 9.14
C MET A 122 23.68 -8.21 9.20
N LYS A 123 23.92 -7.26 8.30
CA LYS A 123 23.23 -5.97 8.30
C LYS A 123 21.91 -6.04 7.53
N LEU A 124 20.97 -5.14 7.84
CA LEU A 124 19.66 -5.10 7.18
C LEU A 124 19.77 -4.97 5.65
N TYR A 125 20.73 -4.17 5.14
CA TYR A 125 20.88 -3.98 3.69
C TYR A 125 21.18 -5.29 2.94
N GLU A 126 21.84 -6.25 3.58
CA GLU A 126 22.18 -7.55 2.97
C GLU A 126 20.91 -8.36 2.75
N PHE A 127 20.01 -8.37 3.73
CA PHE A 127 18.70 -9.00 3.61
C PHE A 127 17.79 -8.30 2.60
N VAL A 128 17.86 -6.97 2.50
CA VAL A 128 17.13 -6.21 1.47
C VAL A 128 17.61 -6.59 0.06
N ILE A 129 18.92 -6.76 -0.14
CA ILE A 129 19.48 -7.21 -1.42
C ILE A 129 19.06 -8.66 -1.72
N ILE A 130 19.14 -9.56 -0.74
CA ILE A 130 18.68 -10.96 -0.91
C ILE A 130 17.21 -11.01 -1.34
N PHE A 131 16.35 -10.23 -0.69
CA PHE A 131 14.94 -10.17 -1.05
C PHE A 131 14.71 -9.51 -2.42
N GLY A 132 15.48 -8.48 -2.77
CA GLY A 132 15.48 -7.90 -4.13
C GLY A 132 15.82 -8.92 -5.21
N CYS A 133 16.78 -9.81 -4.96
CA CYS A 133 17.10 -10.94 -5.84
C CYS A 133 15.94 -11.95 -5.95
N LEU A 134 15.20 -12.20 -4.86
CA LEU A 134 13.98 -13.02 -4.93
C LEU A 134 12.88 -12.39 -5.81
N ILE A 135 12.70 -11.08 -5.72
CA ILE A 135 11.74 -10.35 -6.58
C ILE A 135 12.18 -10.47 -8.04
N LEU A 136 13.47 -10.27 -8.35
CA LEU A 136 14.01 -10.46 -9.70
C LEU A 136 13.68 -11.84 -10.24
N ASN A 137 14.00 -12.91 -9.50
CA ASN A 137 13.69 -14.29 -9.90
C ASN A 137 12.19 -14.52 -10.12
N SER A 138 11.35 -13.93 -9.28
CA SER A 138 9.89 -14.06 -9.38
C SER A 138 9.31 -13.42 -10.65
N ILE A 139 9.99 -12.41 -11.22
CA ILE A 139 9.57 -11.77 -12.48
C ILE A 139 9.94 -12.64 -13.70
N PHE A 140 11.00 -13.45 -13.59
CA PHE A 140 11.42 -14.37 -14.66
C PHE A 140 10.60 -15.67 -14.67
N SER A 141 10.16 -16.15 -13.50
CA SER A 141 9.25 -17.29 -13.38
C SER A 141 7.81 -16.88 -13.66
N LEU A 142 7.48 -16.73 -14.95
CA LEU A 142 6.11 -16.57 -15.44
C LEU A 142 5.26 -17.81 -15.09
N THR A 143 4.42 -17.71 -14.07
CA THR A 143 3.16 -18.47 -14.03
C THR A 143 2.06 -17.53 -13.55
N GLU A 144 1.48 -16.84 -14.53
CA GLU A 144 0.42 -15.86 -14.34
C GLU A 144 -0.85 -16.52 -13.74
N ALA A 145 -1.54 -15.75 -12.89
CA ALA A 145 -2.84 -16.00 -12.28
C ALA A 145 -2.98 -17.05 -11.14
N TYR A 146 -2.42 -18.26 -11.22
CA TYR A 146 -2.73 -19.31 -10.22
C TYR A 146 -1.99 -19.17 -8.89
N GLN A 147 -0.71 -18.76 -8.90
CA GLN A 147 0.07 -18.57 -7.66
C GLN A 147 -0.42 -17.38 -6.82
N HIS A 148 -0.88 -16.29 -7.46
CA HIS A 148 -1.34 -15.08 -6.76
C HIS A 148 -2.65 -15.29 -6.00
N GLY A 149 -3.56 -16.15 -6.50
CA GLY A 149 -4.79 -16.52 -5.82
C GLY A 149 -4.58 -17.39 -4.57
N PHE A 150 -3.59 -18.29 -4.59
CA PHE A 150 -3.27 -19.15 -3.46
C PHE A 150 -2.51 -18.41 -2.36
N ILE A 151 -1.50 -17.63 -2.73
CA ILE A 151 -0.69 -16.81 -1.80
C ILE A 151 -1.57 -15.78 -1.08
N SER A 152 -2.48 -15.12 -1.81
CA SER A 152 -3.46 -14.21 -1.21
C SER A 152 -4.50 -14.88 -0.32
N THR A 153 -4.77 -16.17 -0.51
CA THR A 153 -5.66 -16.95 0.37
C THR A 153 -4.98 -17.28 1.68
N MET A 154 -3.69 -17.58 1.65
CA MET A 154 -2.89 -17.85 2.86
C MET A 154 -2.68 -16.59 3.72
N SER A 155 -2.44 -15.42 3.12
CA SER A 155 -2.31 -14.16 3.88
C SER A 155 -3.60 -13.74 4.60
N ARG A 156 -4.78 -14.03 4.01
CA ARG A 156 -6.09 -13.79 4.63
C ARG A 156 -6.32 -14.65 5.87
N LEU A 157 -5.94 -15.92 5.82
CA LEU A 157 -6.00 -16.82 6.98
C LEU A 157 -5.11 -16.35 8.12
N GLN A 158 -4.03 -15.63 7.82
CA GLN A 158 -3.18 -15.03 8.84
C GLN A 158 -3.72 -13.76 9.45
N CYS A 159 -4.37 -12.85 8.72
CA CYS A 159 -5.02 -11.70 9.35
C CYS A 159 -6.08 -12.17 10.38
N LEU A 160 -6.80 -13.24 10.08
CA LEU A 160 -7.76 -13.87 11.00
C LEU A 160 -7.05 -14.56 12.18
N ARG A 161 -5.97 -15.31 11.94
CA ARG A 161 -5.15 -15.92 13.02
C ARG A 161 -4.46 -14.88 13.90
N TYR A 162 -4.03 -13.76 13.32
CA TYR A 162 -3.43 -12.61 13.99
C TYR A 162 -4.45 -11.94 14.91
N CYS A 163 -5.67 -11.66 14.42
CA CYS A 163 -6.74 -11.11 15.26
C CYS A 163 -7.09 -12.06 16.43
N TRP A 164 -7.14 -13.37 16.16
CA TRP A 164 -7.35 -14.37 17.20
C TRP A 164 -6.24 -14.37 18.27
N PHE A 165 -4.97 -14.26 17.84
CA PHE A 165 -3.83 -14.27 18.76
C PHE A 165 -3.68 -12.97 19.55
N ASN A 166 -3.98 -11.81 18.96
CA ASN A 166 -4.00 -10.53 19.69
C ASN A 166 -5.10 -10.48 20.74
N LEU A 167 -6.27 -11.05 20.45
CA LEU A 167 -7.35 -11.18 21.41
C LEU A 167 -6.91 -12.05 22.60
N TYR A 168 -6.13 -13.11 22.34
CA TYR A 168 -5.55 -13.98 23.36
C TYR A 168 -4.45 -13.30 24.19
N SER A 169 -3.53 -12.56 23.55
CA SER A 169 -2.45 -11.83 24.24
C SER A 169 -2.95 -10.59 25.02
N SER A 170 -4.06 -9.97 24.60
CA SER A 170 -4.69 -8.85 25.34
C SER A 170 -5.13 -9.25 26.76
N SER A 171 -5.38 -10.55 27.00
CA SER A 171 -5.69 -11.09 28.32
C SER A 171 -4.49 -11.13 29.28
N LYS A 172 -3.25 -11.04 28.77
CA LYS A 172 -2.00 -11.16 29.55
C LYS A 172 -1.01 -10.00 29.38
N GLY A 173 -1.38 -8.93 28.67
CA GLY A 173 -0.48 -7.83 28.32
C GLY A 173 -0.20 -6.84 29.46
N PRO A 174 0.94 -6.12 29.43
CA PRO A 174 1.32 -5.12 30.44
C PRO A 174 0.38 -3.90 30.46
N LYS A 175 0.47 -3.07 31.52
CA LYS A 175 -0.36 -1.87 31.72
C LYS A 175 -0.22 -0.90 30.53
N LYS A 176 -1.35 -0.62 29.87
CA LYS A 176 -1.43 0.14 28.61
C LYS A 176 -1.32 1.64 28.88
N GLY A 177 -0.29 2.28 28.30
CA GLY A 177 -0.18 3.74 28.24
C GLY A 177 -0.69 4.26 26.90
N TYR A 178 -1.62 5.23 26.93
CA TYR A 178 -2.11 5.97 25.76
C TYR A 178 -1.70 7.45 25.80
N SER A 179 -0.78 7.81 26.71
CA SER A 179 -0.34 9.19 26.90
C SER A 179 0.47 9.68 25.69
N LEU A 180 0.03 10.80 25.14
CA LEU A 180 0.68 11.48 24.03
C LEU A 180 1.99 12.15 24.49
N SER A 181 3.03 12.12 23.66
CA SER A 181 4.26 12.89 23.90
C SER A 181 3.99 14.41 23.88
N SER A 182 4.82 15.16 24.60
CA SER A 182 4.66 16.61 24.84
C SER A 182 4.58 17.43 23.54
N ASN A 183 3.87 18.55 23.62
CA ASN A 183 3.36 19.34 22.49
C ASN A 183 4.47 20.17 21.79
N ASN A 184 5.14 19.57 20.80
CA ASN A 184 6.17 20.23 19.96
C ASN A 184 5.76 20.25 18.48
N GLU A 185 6.37 21.11 17.67
CA GLU A 185 6.12 21.22 16.21
C GLU A 185 6.21 19.87 15.48
N ASN A 186 7.11 18.98 15.93
CA ASN A 186 7.25 17.62 15.38
C ASN A 186 5.97 16.79 15.52
N ARG A 187 5.10 17.09 16.49
CA ARG A 187 3.80 16.44 16.67
C ARG A 187 2.82 16.82 15.56
N ILE A 188 2.79 18.08 15.14
CA ILE A 188 1.89 18.55 14.08
C ILE A 188 2.25 17.86 12.76
N PHE A 189 3.55 17.83 12.40
CA PHE A 189 4.01 17.11 11.22
C PHE A 189 3.80 15.59 11.34
N GLY A 190 4.01 15.02 12.54
CA GLY A 190 3.73 13.60 12.82
C GLY A 190 2.26 13.23 12.63
N ILE A 191 1.32 14.11 12.97
CA ILE A 191 -0.11 13.92 12.71
C ILE A 191 -0.39 13.81 11.21
N PHE A 192 0.12 14.73 10.40
CA PHE A 192 -0.11 14.68 8.94
C PHE A 192 0.57 13.47 8.28
N ASN A 193 1.76 13.09 8.75
CA ASN A 193 2.46 11.89 8.33
C ASN A 193 1.60 10.64 8.65
N ALA A 194 1.09 10.54 9.87
CA ALA A 194 0.23 9.44 10.29
C ALA A 194 -1.07 9.33 9.48
N VAL A 195 -1.69 10.45 9.11
CA VAL A 195 -2.88 10.46 8.25
C VAL A 195 -2.55 9.97 6.84
N ALA A 196 -1.38 10.30 6.30
CA ALA A 196 -0.92 9.74 5.02
C ALA A 196 -0.68 8.23 5.09
N ILE A 197 -0.06 7.73 6.16
CA ILE A 197 0.13 6.28 6.37
C ILE A 197 -1.22 5.55 6.45
N ILE A 198 -2.19 6.13 7.16
CA ILE A 198 -3.56 5.61 7.21
C ILE A 198 -4.19 5.60 5.80
N ALA A 199 -4.01 6.66 5.01
CA ALA A 199 -4.51 6.68 3.63
C ALA A 199 -3.89 5.56 2.77
N THR A 200 -2.61 5.26 2.95
CA THR A 200 -1.90 4.15 2.26
C THR A 200 -2.53 2.79 2.57
N THR A 201 -3.10 2.61 3.76
CA THR A 201 -3.78 1.37 4.15
C THR A 201 -5.03 1.10 3.31
N PHE A 202 -5.71 2.15 2.85
CA PHE A 202 -6.92 2.00 2.03
C PHE A 202 -6.63 2.00 0.53
N GLY A 203 -5.35 2.15 0.17
CA GLY A 203 -4.88 2.36 -1.19
C GLY A 203 -5.23 1.23 -2.15
N ASN A 204 -5.89 1.52 -3.28
CA ASN A 204 -6.14 0.53 -4.31
C ASN A 204 -6.11 1.13 -5.72
N GLY A 205 -4.89 1.36 -6.21
CA GLY A 205 -4.63 1.91 -7.54
C GLY A 205 -4.95 0.98 -8.71
N ILE A 206 -5.48 -0.23 -8.47
CA ILE A 206 -5.79 -1.23 -9.51
C ILE A 206 -7.28 -1.61 -9.57
N ILE A 207 -8.16 -0.79 -8.99
CA ILE A 207 -9.60 -1.06 -8.97
C ILE A 207 -10.21 -1.23 -10.35
N PRO A 208 -9.98 -0.34 -11.34
CA PRO A 208 -10.51 -0.51 -12.69
C PRO A 208 -10.07 -1.82 -13.35
N GLU A 209 -8.82 -2.22 -13.11
CA GLU A 209 -8.23 -3.45 -13.62
C GLU A 209 -8.88 -4.68 -12.97
N ILE A 210 -9.13 -4.65 -11.65
CA ILE A 210 -9.90 -5.70 -10.96
C ILE A 210 -11.33 -5.77 -11.49
N GLN A 211 -11.99 -4.61 -11.69
CA GLN A 211 -13.34 -4.54 -12.22
C GLN A 211 -13.43 -5.10 -13.63
N ALA A 212 -12.42 -4.85 -14.47
CA ALA A 212 -12.33 -5.36 -15.82
C ALA A 212 -12.36 -6.90 -15.87
N THR A 213 -11.84 -7.59 -14.85
CA THR A 213 -11.87 -9.06 -14.75
C THR A 213 -13.24 -9.64 -14.36
N LEU A 214 -14.20 -8.80 -13.93
CA LEU A 214 -15.49 -9.27 -13.44
C LEU A 214 -16.53 -9.35 -14.58
N ALA A 215 -17.28 -10.45 -14.61
CA ALA A 215 -18.44 -10.57 -15.48
C ALA A 215 -19.55 -9.59 -15.03
N PRO A 216 -20.21 -8.85 -15.95
CA PRO A 216 -21.37 -8.02 -15.65
C PRO A 216 -22.48 -8.82 -14.94
N PRO A 217 -23.30 -8.20 -14.05
CA PRO A 217 -23.20 -6.83 -13.53
C PRO A 217 -22.08 -6.70 -12.48
N VAL A 218 -21.33 -5.59 -12.55
CA VAL A 218 -20.10 -5.37 -11.75
C VAL A 218 -20.42 -4.74 -10.39
N LYS A 219 -21.36 -3.78 -10.34
CA LYS A 219 -21.69 -2.99 -9.15
C LYS A 219 -21.96 -3.84 -7.90
N GLY A 220 -22.87 -4.81 -8.00
CA GLY A 220 -23.23 -5.67 -6.87
C GLY A 220 -22.11 -6.59 -6.40
N LYS A 221 -21.25 -7.04 -7.31
CA LYS A 221 -20.11 -7.93 -7.00
C LYS A 221 -18.95 -7.17 -6.37
N MET A 222 -18.74 -5.91 -6.78
CA MET A 222 -17.71 -5.05 -6.21
C MET A 222 -18.11 -4.54 -4.82
N PHE A 223 -19.36 -4.08 -4.64
CA PHE A 223 -19.87 -3.66 -3.33
C PHE A 223 -19.69 -4.76 -2.26
N LYS A 224 -20.09 -6.00 -2.57
CA LYS A 224 -19.88 -7.15 -1.67
C LYS A 224 -18.40 -7.41 -1.38
N GLY A 225 -17.52 -7.23 -2.37
CA GLY A 225 -16.08 -7.37 -2.20
C GLY A 225 -15.47 -6.31 -1.29
N LEU A 226 -15.90 -5.06 -1.44
CA LEU A 226 -15.54 -3.95 -0.57
C LEU A 226 -15.98 -4.23 0.88
N CYS A 227 -17.24 -4.62 1.11
CA CYS A 227 -17.71 -4.93 2.46
C CYS A 227 -16.85 -5.99 3.18
N VAL A 228 -16.46 -7.06 2.47
CA VAL A 228 -15.56 -8.10 3.02
C VAL A 228 -14.19 -7.51 3.37
N CYS A 229 -13.62 -6.69 2.50
CA CYS A 229 -12.32 -6.06 2.72
C CYS A 229 -12.33 -5.13 3.94
N TYR A 230 -13.33 -4.25 4.05
CA TYR A 230 -13.45 -3.32 5.19
C TYR A 230 -13.74 -4.05 6.51
N ALA A 231 -14.47 -5.17 6.49
CA ALA A 231 -14.64 -6.01 7.68
C ALA A 231 -13.29 -6.56 8.19
N VAL A 232 -12.37 -6.94 7.29
CA VAL A 232 -11.01 -7.38 7.68
C VAL A 232 -10.20 -6.23 8.29
N VAL A 233 -10.30 -5.01 7.74
CA VAL A 233 -9.62 -3.83 8.29
C VAL A 233 -10.10 -3.49 9.71
N ILE A 234 -11.41 -3.63 9.98
CA ILE A 234 -11.95 -3.43 11.33
C ILE A 234 -11.35 -4.44 12.32
N CYS A 235 -11.15 -5.69 11.90
CA CYS A 235 -10.46 -6.68 12.73
C CYS A 235 -9.02 -6.27 13.05
N CYS A 236 -8.31 -5.55 12.17
CA CYS A 236 -6.95 -5.06 12.44
C CYS A 236 -6.88 -4.03 13.58
N ILE A 237 -7.97 -3.31 13.88
CA ILE A 237 -8.05 -2.37 15.02
C ILE A 237 -7.83 -3.11 16.35
N SER A 238 -8.19 -4.39 16.44
CA SER A 238 -7.93 -5.23 17.62
C SER A 238 -6.44 -5.43 17.92
N GLY A 239 -5.56 -5.34 16.90
CA GLY A 239 -4.12 -5.47 17.07
C GLY A 239 -3.50 -4.30 17.83
N TYR A 240 -3.85 -3.06 17.48
CA TYR A 240 -3.38 -1.89 18.24
C TYR A 240 -3.99 -1.84 19.64
N TRP A 241 -5.24 -2.28 19.80
CA TRP A 241 -5.87 -2.40 21.12
C TRP A 241 -5.11 -3.36 22.07
N ALA A 242 -4.39 -4.35 21.52
CA ALA A 242 -3.58 -5.26 22.30
C ALA A 242 -2.25 -4.64 22.79
N PHE A 243 -1.56 -3.82 21.97
CA PHE A 243 -0.20 -3.34 22.25
C PHE A 243 -0.06 -1.85 22.63
N GLY A 244 -1.05 -0.99 22.37
CA GLY A 244 -1.03 0.42 22.77
C GLY A 244 0.14 1.22 22.19
N ASN A 245 0.70 2.18 22.96
CA ASN A 245 1.78 3.06 22.51
C ASN A 245 3.16 2.37 22.33
N GLN A 246 3.31 1.12 22.79
CA GLN A 246 4.55 0.34 22.57
C GLN A 246 4.59 -0.34 21.20
N ALA A 247 3.58 -0.11 20.36
CA ALA A 247 3.46 -0.77 19.08
C ALA A 247 4.50 -0.23 18.07
N GLU A 248 5.57 -0.98 17.86
CA GLU A 248 6.58 -0.83 16.82
C GLU A 248 5.99 -1.02 15.40
N GLY A 249 6.59 -0.35 14.42
CA GLY A 249 6.17 -0.36 13.01
C GLY A 249 6.37 -1.71 12.29
N LEU A 250 7.10 -2.64 12.91
CA LEU A 250 7.05 -4.05 12.56
C LEU A 250 6.28 -4.76 13.69
N ILE A 251 5.10 -5.26 13.38
CA ILE A 251 4.22 -5.95 14.35
C ILE A 251 4.95 -7.07 15.13
N LEU A 252 6.02 -7.63 14.56
CA LEU A 252 6.81 -8.69 15.17
C LEU A 252 7.77 -8.23 16.27
N GLY A 253 8.22 -6.98 16.24
CA GLY A 253 9.00 -6.39 17.34
C GLY A 253 8.18 -6.24 18.63
N ASN A 254 6.86 -6.10 18.48
CA ASN A 254 5.91 -6.03 19.60
C ASN A 254 5.69 -7.35 20.34
N PHE A 255 6.17 -8.47 19.77
CA PHE A 255 6.10 -9.78 20.41
C PHE A 255 7.41 -10.15 21.13
N SER A 256 8.39 -9.25 21.16
CA SER A 256 9.58 -9.34 22.01
C SER A 256 9.36 -8.49 23.26
N ASP A 257 9.51 -9.09 24.44
CA ASP A 257 9.41 -8.38 25.72
C ASP A 257 10.59 -7.39 25.90
N VAL A 258 10.52 -6.52 26.92
CA VAL A 258 11.59 -5.57 27.29
C VAL A 258 12.93 -6.28 27.57
N ASP A 259 12.88 -7.58 27.88
CA ASP A 259 14.03 -8.49 28.07
C ASP A 259 14.30 -9.43 26.87
N GLU A 260 13.84 -9.09 25.66
CA GLU A 260 14.00 -9.88 24.40
C GLU A 260 13.37 -11.30 24.43
N ARG A 261 12.49 -11.57 25.39
CA ARG A 261 11.79 -12.86 25.47
C ARG A 261 10.60 -12.86 24.52
N PRO A 262 10.45 -13.88 23.65
CA PRO A 262 9.31 -13.93 22.74
C PRO A 262 8.04 -14.23 23.55
N LEU A 263 7.11 -13.26 23.59
CA LEU A 263 5.77 -13.37 24.18
C LEU A 263 4.92 -14.46 23.49
N VAL A 264 5.36 -14.87 22.30
CA VAL A 264 4.69 -15.82 21.42
C VAL A 264 5.67 -16.91 21.02
N PRO A 265 5.22 -18.17 20.92
CA PRO A 265 5.96 -19.23 20.27
C PRO A 265 6.86 -18.89 19.07
N LYS A 266 8.12 -19.36 19.08
CA LYS A 266 9.08 -19.16 17.97
C LYS A 266 8.55 -19.66 16.62
N TRP A 267 7.83 -20.79 16.59
CA TRP A 267 7.26 -21.32 15.34
C TRP A 267 6.18 -20.41 14.75
N PHE A 268 5.43 -19.69 15.59
CA PHE A 268 4.43 -18.74 15.13
C PHE A 268 5.08 -17.49 14.51
N ILE A 269 6.18 -17.01 15.11
CA ILE A 269 6.98 -15.89 14.58
C ILE A 269 7.60 -16.28 13.23
N LEU A 270 8.21 -17.47 13.14
CA LEU A 270 8.80 -17.99 11.89
C LEU A 270 7.73 -18.13 10.79
N MET A 271 6.63 -18.81 11.10
CA MET A 271 5.53 -19.01 10.16
C MET A 271 4.97 -17.67 9.67
N THR A 272 4.81 -16.70 10.56
CA THR A 272 4.27 -15.38 10.22
C THR A 272 5.19 -14.63 9.25
N ASN A 273 6.49 -14.60 9.51
CA ASN A 273 7.47 -13.96 8.63
C ASN A 273 7.54 -14.61 7.25
N ILE A 274 7.54 -15.95 7.16
CA ILE A 274 7.58 -16.66 5.87
C ILE A 274 6.39 -16.27 4.99
N PHE A 275 5.20 -16.21 5.56
CA PHE A 275 4.03 -15.83 4.79
C PHE A 275 3.99 -14.33 4.44
N ILE A 276 4.49 -13.45 5.32
CA ILE A 276 4.64 -12.02 4.98
C ILE A 276 5.60 -11.87 3.79
N ILE A 277 6.75 -12.57 3.80
CA ILE A 277 7.72 -12.62 2.70
C ILE A 277 7.05 -13.10 1.39
N LEU A 278 6.23 -14.16 1.46
CA LEU A 278 5.51 -14.69 0.31
C LEU A 278 4.43 -13.73 -0.21
N GLN A 279 3.71 -13.06 0.68
CA GLN A 279 2.73 -12.04 0.31
C GLN A 279 3.43 -10.83 -0.35
N LEU A 280 4.55 -10.40 0.22
CA LEU A 280 5.35 -9.28 -0.25
C LEU A 280 5.92 -9.51 -1.65
N SER A 281 6.39 -10.73 -1.95
CA SER A 281 6.84 -11.06 -3.30
C SER A 281 5.70 -10.96 -4.31
N ALA A 282 4.52 -11.47 -3.97
CA ALA A 282 3.34 -11.38 -4.83
C ALA A 282 2.89 -9.92 -5.04
N VAL A 283 2.87 -9.11 -3.98
CA VAL A 283 2.51 -7.68 -4.06
C VAL A 283 3.54 -6.91 -4.91
N ALA A 284 4.84 -7.08 -4.65
CA ALA A 284 5.89 -6.40 -5.40
C ALA A 284 5.80 -6.68 -6.91
N VAL A 285 5.53 -7.93 -7.31
CA VAL A 285 5.38 -8.30 -8.72
C VAL A 285 4.15 -7.62 -9.35
N VAL A 286 3.00 -7.62 -8.67
CA VAL A 286 1.76 -6.99 -9.18
C VAL A 286 1.96 -5.48 -9.33
N TYR A 287 2.58 -4.81 -8.36
CA TYR A 287 2.84 -3.38 -8.43
C TYR A 287 3.91 -3.01 -9.48
N LEU A 288 4.79 -3.93 -9.88
CA LEU A 288 5.73 -3.71 -10.98
C LEU A 288 5.08 -3.83 -12.37
N GLN A 289 3.96 -4.55 -12.52
CA GLN A 289 3.34 -4.80 -13.82
C GLN A 289 2.99 -3.51 -14.59
N PRO A 290 2.31 -2.49 -14.01
CA PRO A 290 1.95 -1.30 -14.75
C PRO A 290 3.17 -0.48 -15.17
N THR A 291 4.19 -0.40 -14.31
CA THR A 291 5.46 0.29 -14.61
C THR A 291 6.21 -0.39 -15.74
N ASN A 292 6.35 -1.72 -15.66
CA ASN A 292 7.01 -2.52 -16.68
C ASN A 292 6.29 -2.40 -18.01
N GLU A 293 4.96 -2.38 -18.03
CA GLU A 293 4.20 -2.23 -19.26
C GLU A 293 4.44 -0.88 -19.95
N VAL A 294 4.52 0.22 -19.17
CA VAL A 294 4.83 1.55 -19.72
C VAL A 294 6.25 1.60 -20.26
N LEU A 295 7.22 1.05 -19.53
CA LEU A 295 8.62 0.98 -19.97
C LEU A 295 8.75 0.11 -21.22
N GLU A 296 8.13 -1.06 -21.24
CA GLU A 296 8.13 -1.96 -22.39
C GLU A 296 7.49 -1.33 -23.61
N ARG A 297 6.37 -0.61 -23.49
CA ARG A 297 5.79 0.12 -24.63
C ARG A 297 6.69 1.23 -25.17
N THR A 298 7.56 1.77 -24.33
CA THR A 298 8.51 2.81 -24.71
C THR A 298 9.74 2.23 -25.43
N PHE A 299 10.19 1.05 -25.01
CA PHE A 299 11.41 0.43 -25.53
C PHE A 299 11.19 -0.71 -26.55
N SER A 300 9.97 -1.26 -26.66
CA SER A 300 9.67 -2.36 -27.59
C SER A 300 9.32 -1.83 -28.97
N ASP A 301 9.76 -2.54 -29.99
CA ASP A 301 9.36 -2.29 -31.37
C ASP A 301 8.07 -3.06 -31.69
N PRO A 302 6.94 -2.38 -31.96
CA PRO A 302 5.66 -3.01 -32.29
C PRO A 302 5.69 -3.80 -33.60
N MET A 303 6.70 -3.61 -34.45
CA MET A 303 6.86 -4.34 -35.72
C MET A 303 7.62 -5.67 -35.57
N SER A 304 8.16 -5.95 -34.38
CA SER A 304 8.92 -7.19 -34.11
C SER A 304 8.14 -8.13 -33.19
N GLY A 305 8.31 -9.44 -33.38
CA GLY A 305 7.60 -10.45 -32.59
C GLY A 305 7.86 -10.32 -31.09
N GLU A 306 6.87 -10.68 -30.27
CA GLU A 306 6.88 -10.50 -28.81
C GLU A 306 8.09 -11.14 -28.11
N PHE A 307 8.54 -12.30 -28.60
CA PHE A 307 9.68 -13.04 -28.05
C PHE A 307 11.00 -12.77 -28.79
N SER A 308 11.03 -11.83 -29.75
CA SER A 308 12.26 -11.46 -30.45
C SER A 308 13.29 -10.92 -29.47
N ALA A 309 14.58 -11.22 -29.69
CA ALA A 309 15.68 -10.68 -28.88
C ALA A 309 15.62 -9.14 -28.78
N ARG A 310 15.10 -8.48 -29.82
CA ARG A 310 14.92 -7.02 -29.88
C ARG A 310 13.91 -6.48 -28.87
N ASN A 311 12.90 -7.26 -28.47
CA ASN A 311 11.91 -6.89 -27.46
C ASN A 311 12.22 -7.52 -26.09
N THR A 312 12.75 -8.75 -26.08
CA THR A 312 13.09 -9.49 -24.84
C THR A 312 14.25 -8.85 -24.08
N VAL A 313 15.30 -8.39 -24.76
CA VAL A 313 16.48 -7.80 -24.08
C VAL A 313 16.14 -6.48 -23.38
N PRO A 314 15.49 -5.48 -24.04
CA PRO A 314 15.06 -4.26 -23.36
C PRO A 314 14.06 -4.52 -22.24
N ARG A 315 13.15 -5.50 -22.41
CA ARG A 315 12.24 -5.96 -21.36
C ARG A 315 13.00 -6.47 -20.14
N MET A 316 13.99 -7.35 -20.31
CA MET A 316 14.78 -7.87 -19.19
C MET A 316 15.58 -6.77 -18.49
N ILE A 317 16.20 -5.87 -19.25
CA ILE A 317 17.00 -4.77 -18.70
C ILE A 317 16.11 -3.80 -17.91
N SER A 318 14.99 -3.36 -18.48
CA SER A 318 14.08 -2.41 -17.82
C SER A 318 13.45 -2.97 -16.53
N ARG A 319 13.02 -4.24 -16.56
CA ARG A 319 12.50 -4.94 -15.38
C ARG A 319 13.56 -5.08 -14.29
N SER A 320 14.78 -5.47 -14.67
CA SER A 320 15.88 -5.65 -13.72
C SER A 320 16.32 -4.34 -13.10
N LEU A 321 16.46 -3.29 -13.92
CA LEU A 321 16.86 -1.96 -13.46
C LEU A 321 15.84 -1.38 -12.47
N SER A 322 14.55 -1.60 -12.70
CA SER A 322 13.48 -1.12 -11.81
C SER A 322 13.57 -1.76 -10.42
N VAL A 323 13.84 -3.07 -10.35
CA VAL A 323 14.00 -3.77 -9.05
C VAL A 323 15.32 -3.39 -8.37
N ILE A 324 16.42 -3.28 -9.13
CA ILE A 324 17.71 -2.85 -8.59
C ILE A 324 17.61 -1.44 -7.99
N LEU A 325 16.94 -0.52 -8.69
CA LEU A 325 16.67 0.83 -8.20
C LEU A 325 15.85 0.80 -6.91
N ALA A 326 14.76 0.00 -6.88
CA ALA A 326 13.92 -0.13 -5.69
C ALA A 326 14.69 -0.71 -4.49
N ALA A 327 15.46 -1.77 -4.69
CA ALA A 327 16.28 -2.39 -3.65
C ALA A 327 17.37 -1.45 -3.12
N THR A 328 17.97 -0.64 -4.02
CA THR A 328 18.97 0.36 -3.64
C THR A 328 18.35 1.46 -2.78
N ILE A 329 17.20 2.00 -3.18
CA ILE A 329 16.48 3.01 -2.39
C ILE A 329 16.07 2.44 -1.02
N ALA A 330 15.56 1.20 -0.98
CA ALA A 330 15.18 0.51 0.26
C ALA A 330 16.37 0.31 1.21
N ALA A 331 17.56 -0.01 0.67
CA ALA A 331 18.78 -0.17 1.45
C ALA A 331 19.34 1.17 1.96
N MET A 332 19.16 2.26 1.20
CA MET A 332 19.63 3.59 1.58
C MET A 332 18.73 4.28 2.62
N LEU A 333 17.40 4.08 2.53
CA LEU A 333 16.39 4.72 3.36
C LEU A 333 15.50 3.67 4.04
N PRO A 334 15.97 2.99 5.10
CA PRO A 334 15.23 1.92 5.77
C PRO A 334 14.08 2.41 6.68
N PHE A 335 13.40 3.50 6.31
CA PHE A 335 12.31 4.11 7.07
C PHE A 335 10.95 3.72 6.49
N PHE A 336 10.47 2.53 6.86
CA PHE A 336 9.22 1.98 6.30
C PHE A 336 8.00 2.88 6.54
N GLY A 337 7.91 3.52 7.72
CA GLY A 337 6.84 4.46 8.04
C GLY A 337 6.83 5.66 7.09
N ASP A 338 7.99 6.31 6.91
CA ASP A 338 8.09 7.51 6.09
C ASP A 338 7.95 7.24 4.59
N ILE A 339 8.44 6.08 4.12
CA ILE A 339 8.16 5.62 2.76
C ILE A 339 6.64 5.49 2.54
N ASN A 340 5.92 4.85 3.47
CA ASN A 340 4.46 4.72 3.37
C ASN A 340 3.75 6.08 3.43
N ALA A 341 4.29 7.04 4.18
CA ALA A 341 3.74 8.39 4.25
C ALA A 341 3.87 9.14 2.94
N VAL A 342 5.03 9.05 2.28
CA VAL A 342 5.24 9.64 0.95
C VAL A 342 4.30 9.00 -0.07
N ILE A 343 4.19 7.67 -0.07
CA ILE A 343 3.29 6.93 -0.98
C ILE A 343 1.83 7.35 -0.74
N GLY A 344 1.42 7.48 0.52
CA GLY A 344 0.08 7.91 0.89
C GLY A 344 -0.24 9.33 0.45
N ALA A 345 0.67 10.27 0.71
CA ALA A 345 0.47 11.69 0.42
C ALA A 345 0.51 12.00 -1.08
N PHE A 346 1.52 11.50 -1.81
CA PHE A 346 1.67 11.76 -3.24
C PHE A 346 0.79 10.87 -4.11
N GLY A 347 0.36 9.72 -3.57
CA GLY A 347 -0.33 8.70 -4.35
C GLY A 347 -1.74 8.44 -3.95
N PHE A 348 -1.92 7.70 -2.86
CA PHE A 348 -3.24 7.18 -2.52
C PHE A 348 -4.24 8.29 -2.16
N MET A 349 -3.80 9.38 -1.53
CA MET A 349 -4.67 10.54 -1.26
C MET A 349 -5.24 11.16 -2.54
N PRO A 350 -4.43 11.60 -3.52
CA PRO A 350 -4.97 12.04 -4.80
C PRO A 350 -5.81 10.95 -5.50
N LEU A 351 -5.26 9.74 -5.62
CA LEU A 351 -5.80 8.70 -6.50
C LEU A 351 -7.11 8.09 -5.99
N ASP A 352 -7.20 7.78 -4.70
CA ASP A 352 -8.32 7.03 -4.11
C ASP A 352 -9.33 7.92 -3.38
N PHE A 353 -8.94 9.13 -2.98
CA PHE A 353 -9.84 10.07 -2.31
C PHE A 353 -10.33 11.18 -3.23
N VAL A 354 -9.44 11.77 -4.05
CA VAL A 354 -9.75 12.98 -4.84
C VAL A 354 -10.25 12.66 -6.25
N LEU A 355 -9.56 11.80 -7.00
CA LEU A 355 -9.97 11.49 -8.38
C LEU A 355 -11.35 10.86 -8.52
N PRO A 356 -11.80 9.97 -7.63
CA PRO A 356 -13.09 9.30 -7.77
C PRO A 356 -14.26 10.29 -7.76
N VAL A 357 -14.19 11.27 -6.85
CA VAL A 357 -15.22 12.32 -6.71
C VAL A 357 -15.18 13.31 -7.87
N ILE A 358 -13.99 13.59 -8.42
CA ILE A 358 -13.83 14.43 -9.62
C ILE A 358 -14.41 13.72 -10.85
N PHE A 359 -14.07 12.45 -11.06
CA PHE A 359 -14.56 11.67 -12.21
C PHE A 359 -16.08 11.56 -12.18
N TYR A 360 -16.66 11.29 -11.01
CA TYR A 360 -18.12 11.27 -10.87
C TYR A 360 -18.77 12.61 -11.25
N ASN A 361 -18.21 13.71 -10.75
CA ASN A 361 -18.75 15.05 -11.05
C ASN A 361 -18.61 15.42 -12.53
N LEU A 362 -17.54 15.00 -13.20
CA LEU A 362 -17.32 15.26 -14.63
C LEU A 362 -18.22 14.39 -15.53
N THR A 363 -18.40 13.12 -15.18
CA THR A 363 -19.21 12.17 -15.94
C THR A 363 -20.70 12.45 -15.79
N PHE A 364 -21.21 12.55 -14.56
CA PHE A 364 -22.65 12.65 -14.31
C PHE A 364 -23.17 14.09 -14.20
N LYS A 365 -22.28 15.08 -14.04
CA LYS A 365 -22.61 16.51 -13.92
C LYS A 365 -23.80 16.77 -12.99
N PRO A 366 -23.73 16.34 -11.71
CA PRO A 366 -24.84 16.53 -10.77
C PRO A 366 -25.15 18.02 -10.60
N SER A 367 -26.41 18.36 -10.34
CA SER A 367 -26.83 19.75 -10.09
C SER A 367 -25.99 20.38 -8.97
N LYS A 368 -25.59 21.63 -9.14
CA LYS A 368 -24.84 22.41 -8.12
C LYS A 368 -25.63 22.64 -6.82
N GLN A 369 -26.93 22.38 -6.84
CA GLN A 369 -27.81 22.42 -5.67
C GLN A 369 -27.89 21.06 -4.94
N SER A 370 -27.35 19.99 -5.54
CA SER A 370 -27.38 18.66 -4.94
C SER A 370 -26.36 18.55 -3.80
N LEU A 371 -26.77 17.90 -2.71
CA LEU A 371 -25.87 17.54 -1.60
C LEU A 371 -24.69 16.69 -2.06
N ILE A 372 -24.86 15.87 -3.10
CA ILE A 372 -23.80 15.01 -3.66
C ILE A 372 -22.68 15.86 -4.25
N PHE A 373 -23.02 16.96 -4.94
CA PHE A 373 -22.02 17.84 -5.52
C PHE A 373 -21.16 18.50 -4.44
N TRP A 374 -21.80 19.02 -3.38
CA TRP A 374 -21.09 19.65 -2.25
C TRP A 374 -20.26 18.67 -1.43
N LEU A 375 -20.78 17.45 -1.20
CA LEU A 375 -20.03 16.38 -0.55
C LEU A 375 -18.76 16.05 -1.36
N ASN A 376 -18.90 15.81 -2.66
CA ASN A 376 -17.79 15.50 -3.56
C ASN A 376 -16.76 16.64 -3.62
N ALA A 377 -17.23 17.89 -3.69
CA ALA A 377 -16.35 19.06 -3.68
C ALA A 377 -15.58 19.18 -2.35
N THR A 378 -16.24 18.93 -1.23
CA THR A 378 -15.62 18.98 0.11
C THR A 378 -14.54 17.90 0.24
N ILE A 379 -14.84 16.66 -0.17
CA ILE A 379 -13.86 15.56 -0.18
C ILE A 379 -12.65 15.93 -1.04
N ALA A 380 -12.88 16.44 -2.26
CA ALA A 380 -11.80 16.81 -3.17
C ALA A 380 -10.88 17.87 -2.58
N VAL A 381 -11.44 18.94 -1.99
CA VAL A 381 -10.66 20.05 -1.40
C VAL A 381 -9.93 19.61 -0.13
N VAL A 382 -10.61 18.91 0.78
CA VAL A 382 -10.02 18.47 2.05
C VAL A 382 -8.87 17.49 1.81
N PHE A 383 -9.07 16.44 0.99
CA PHE A 383 -8.01 15.46 0.76
C PHE A 383 -6.89 15.99 -0.13
N SER A 384 -7.16 16.95 -1.02
CA SER A 384 -6.10 17.62 -1.80
C SER A 384 -5.23 18.53 -0.93
N THR A 385 -5.83 19.32 -0.03
CA THR A 385 -5.08 20.15 0.92
C THR A 385 -4.29 19.27 1.91
N MET A 386 -4.89 18.20 2.41
CA MET A 386 -4.19 17.22 3.25
C MET A 386 -3.04 16.53 2.53
N ALA A 387 -3.20 16.16 1.25
CA ALA A 387 -2.13 15.56 0.44
C ALA A 387 -0.90 16.47 0.35
N VAL A 388 -1.10 17.77 0.09
CA VAL A 388 -0.01 18.75 0.01
C VAL A 388 0.70 18.91 1.36
N ILE A 389 -0.07 19.07 2.44
CA ILE A 389 0.51 19.24 3.78
C ILE A 389 1.26 17.98 4.22
N ALA A 390 0.67 16.80 3.98
CA ALA A 390 1.28 15.53 4.33
C ALA A 390 2.52 15.21 3.48
N ALA A 391 2.55 15.64 2.21
CA ALA A 391 3.74 15.54 1.37
C ALA A 391 4.91 16.35 1.93
N VAL A 392 4.65 17.60 2.35
CA VAL A 392 5.66 18.44 3.02
C VAL A 392 6.11 17.80 4.33
N ALA A 393 5.19 17.26 5.12
CA ALA A 393 5.50 16.58 6.38
C ALA A 393 6.38 15.34 6.17
N ALA A 394 6.04 14.49 5.20
CA ALA A 394 6.78 13.26 4.91
C ALA A 394 8.20 13.55 4.38
N VAL A 395 8.36 14.52 3.49
CA VAL A 395 9.69 14.94 2.98
C VAL A 395 10.53 15.54 4.11
N ARG A 396 9.94 16.37 4.98
CA ARG A 396 10.62 16.91 6.16
C ARG A 396 11.09 15.79 7.08
N GLN A 397 10.24 14.80 7.34
CA GLN A 397 10.55 13.67 8.22
C GLN A 397 11.73 12.85 7.66
N ILE A 398 11.68 12.46 6.38
CA ILE A 398 12.81 11.79 5.71
C ILE A 398 14.10 12.61 5.80
N SER A 399 14.02 13.94 5.62
CA SER A 399 15.20 14.80 5.72
C SER A 399 15.79 14.85 7.13
N LEU A 400 14.95 14.83 8.17
CA LEU A 400 15.39 14.78 9.55
C LEU A 400 16.03 13.43 9.88
N ASP A 401 15.38 12.33 9.50
CA ASP A 401 15.86 10.98 9.78
C ASP A 401 17.15 10.66 8.99
N ALA A 402 17.26 11.17 7.76
CA ALA A 402 18.48 11.07 6.95
C ALA A 402 19.68 11.84 7.54
N LYS A 403 19.46 12.92 8.32
CA LYS A 403 20.56 13.64 9.00
C LYS A 403 21.16 12.86 10.16
N THR A 404 20.33 12.05 10.82
CA THR A 404 20.75 11.19 11.94
C THR A 404 21.28 9.83 11.48
N TYR A 405 20.97 9.42 10.26
CA TYR A 405 21.31 8.10 9.73
C TYR A 405 22.63 8.09 8.95
N ARG A 406 23.47 7.08 9.22
CA ARG A 406 24.62 6.77 8.36
C ARG A 406 24.18 5.76 7.31
N LEU A 407 24.48 6.02 6.04
CA LEU A 407 24.20 5.09 4.94
C LEU A 407 24.69 3.68 5.28
N PHE A 408 23.80 2.69 5.14
CA PHE A 408 24.02 1.27 5.45
C PHE A 408 24.32 0.95 6.94
N ALA A 409 23.80 1.75 7.86
CA ALA A 409 23.90 1.46 9.29
C ALA A 409 23.11 0.21 9.70
N ASN A 410 23.53 -0.39 10.81
CA ASN A 410 22.79 -1.47 11.46
C ASN A 410 21.55 -0.89 12.14
N ILE A 411 20.39 -1.10 11.54
CA ILE A 411 19.08 -1.06 12.22
C ILE A 411 18.66 -2.50 12.38
#